data_AF-A0A654AHS3-F1
#
_entry.id   AF-A0A654AHS3-F1
#
_cell.length_a   1.000
_cell.length_b   1.000
_cell.length_c   1.000
_cell.angle_alpha   90.00
_cell.angle_beta   90.00
_cell.angle_gamma   90.00
#
_symmetry.space_group_name_H-M   'P 1'
#
loop_
_entity.id
_entity.type
_entity.pdbx_description
1 polymer ?
#
loop_
_entity_poly.entity_id
_entity_poly.type
_entity_poly.pdbx_seq_one_letter_code
_entity_poly.pdbx_strand_id
1 'polypeptide(L)'
;MQYPSVPQPVRDFDLDDSLDESLDARLHPISEAFLYPVAHRMMQQCDSILRIDGESSGADANVEAARKLGLRIYHRVDDIPAAPADEGSVE
;
A
#
# COMPACT_ATOMS: atom_id res chain seq x y z
N MET A 1 -10.66 19.68 15.97
CA MET A 1 -9.27 19.84 15.51
C MET A 1 -9.33 19.79 13.99
N GLN A 2 -9.41 20.95 13.33
CA GLN A 2 -9.67 21.04 11.89
C GLN A 2 -8.32 20.97 11.16
N TYR A 3 -8.12 19.94 10.33
CA TYR A 3 -6.94 19.89 9.45
C TYR A 3 -7.04 21.01 8.40
N PRO A 4 -5.99 21.81 8.16
CA PRO A 4 -6.02 22.81 7.12
C PRO A 4 -6.09 22.11 5.76
N SER A 5 -7.12 22.46 4.96
CA SER A 5 -7.28 21.98 3.59
C SER A 5 -6.16 22.56 2.73
N VAL A 6 -5.16 21.74 2.42
CA VAL A 6 -4.14 22.08 1.42
C VAL A 6 -4.76 21.82 0.05
N PRO A 7 -4.93 22.83 -0.83
CA PRO A 7 -5.36 22.58 -2.20
C PRO A 7 -4.22 21.83 -2.91
N GLN A 8 -4.44 20.54 -3.18
CA GLN A 8 -3.54 19.78 -4.04
C GLN A 8 -3.86 20.17 -5.49
N PRO A 9 -2.88 20.58 -6.31
CA PRO A 9 -3.11 20.71 -7.74
C PRO A 9 -3.38 19.30 -8.30
N VAL A 10 -4.54 19.12 -8.93
CA VAL A 10 -4.78 17.97 -9.79
C VAL A 10 -3.85 18.13 -11.00
N ARG A 11 -2.75 17.38 -11.03
CA ARG A 11 -1.81 17.41 -12.14
C ARG A 11 -2.44 16.71 -13.33
N ASP A 12 -2.55 17.42 -14.46
CA ASP A 12 -2.78 16.80 -15.76
C ASP A 12 -1.67 15.76 -16.02
N PHE A 13 -2.10 14.55 -16.39
CA PHE A 13 -1.30 13.34 -16.44
C PHE A 13 -0.44 13.29 -17.72
N ASP A 14 0.43 14.28 -17.91
CA ASP A 14 1.51 14.28 -18.89
C ASP A 14 2.80 14.75 -18.19
N LEU A 15 3.23 14.01 -17.15
CA LEU A 15 4.50 14.28 -16.47
C LEU A 15 5.63 13.50 -17.13
N ASP A 16 6.65 14.23 -17.54
CA ASP A 16 7.99 13.75 -17.89
C ASP A 16 8.53 12.82 -16.80
N ASP A 17 8.73 11.55 -17.15
CA ASP A 17 9.21 10.43 -16.32
C ASP A 17 10.45 10.80 -15.48
N SER A 18 11.26 11.73 -15.99
CA SER A 18 12.48 12.23 -15.33
C SER A 18 12.23 13.06 -14.07
N LEU A 19 11.05 13.67 -13.91
CA LEU A 19 10.69 14.44 -12.70
C LEU A 19 10.27 13.51 -11.55
N ASP A 20 9.72 12.34 -11.86
CA ASP A 20 9.21 11.38 -10.88
C ASP A 20 10.36 10.70 -10.13
N GLU A 21 11.42 10.31 -10.83
CA GLU A 21 12.63 9.72 -10.22
C GLU A 21 13.28 10.67 -9.19
N SER A 22 13.28 11.98 -9.48
CA SER A 22 13.80 13.00 -8.57
C SER A 22 12.92 13.24 -7.34
N LEU A 23 11.61 13.00 -7.47
CA LEU A 23 10.65 13.14 -6.38
C LEU A 23 10.74 11.95 -5.43
N ASP A 24 10.84 10.75 -5.99
CA ASP A 24 11.00 9.50 -5.24
C ASP A 24 12.28 9.50 -4.41
N ALA A 25 13.41 9.97 -4.98
CA ALA A 25 14.65 10.11 -4.24
C ALA A 25 14.54 11.02 -2.99
N ARG A 26 13.69 12.06 -3.05
CA ARG A 26 13.46 12.96 -1.91
C ARG A 26 12.50 12.38 -0.87
N LEU A 27 11.57 11.53 -1.30
CA LEU A 27 10.58 10.88 -0.42
C LEU A 27 11.11 9.59 0.20
N HIS A 28 12.17 9.01 -0.36
CA HIS A 28 12.79 7.77 0.12
C HIS A 28 13.12 7.79 1.62
N PRO A 29 13.75 8.85 2.19
CA PRO A 29 14.07 8.88 3.62
C PRO A 29 12.82 8.91 4.52
N ILE A 30 11.73 9.53 4.05
CA ILE A 30 10.45 9.55 4.78
C ILE A 30 9.84 8.14 4.78
N SER A 31 9.93 7.44 3.65
CA SER A 31 9.43 6.07 3.51
C SER A 31 10.17 5.12 4.46
N GLU A 32 11.49 5.20 4.52
CA GLU A 32 12.32 4.38 5.43
C GLU A 32 12.07 4.71 6.91
N ALA A 33 11.96 5.99 7.26
CA ALA A 33 11.82 6.41 8.65
C ALA A 33 10.40 6.20 9.21
N PHE A 34 9.37 6.30 8.37
CA PHE A 34 7.98 6.32 8.82
C PHE A 34 7.08 5.30 8.13
N LEU A 35 7.06 5.23 6.79
CA LEU A 35 6.07 4.43 6.07
C LEU A 35 6.34 2.91 6.21
N TYR A 36 7.54 2.45 5.89
CA TYR A 36 7.89 1.02 5.96
C TYR A 36 7.80 0.46 7.39
N PRO A 37 8.27 1.15 8.44
CA PRO A 37 8.08 0.68 9.81
C PRO A 37 6.60 0.52 10.21
N VAL A 38 5.74 1.43 9.76
CA VAL A 38 4.28 1.31 10.02
C VAL A 38 3.69 0.15 9.23
N ALA A 39 4.01 0.02 7.95
CA ALA A 39 3.55 -1.09 7.12
C ALA A 39 3.98 -2.45 7.70
N HIS A 40 5.23 -2.57 8.15
CA HIS A 40 5.76 -3.79 8.76
C HIS A 40 5.02 -4.16 10.06
N ARG A 41 4.64 -3.18 10.88
CA ARG A 41 3.82 -3.42 12.08
C ARG A 41 2.41 -3.85 11.72
N MET A 42 1.82 -3.23 10.69
CA MET A 42 0.47 -3.57 10.24
C MET A 42 0.42 -5.00 9.69
N MET A 43 1.43 -5.42 8.92
CA MET A 43 1.52 -6.78 8.38
C MET A 43 1.50 -7.86 9.47
N GLN A 44 2.04 -7.60 10.67
CA GLN A 44 1.98 -8.56 11.79
C GLN A 44 0.56 -8.81 12.32
N GLN A 45 -0.40 -7.97 11.95
CA GLN A 45 -1.81 -8.07 12.35
C GLN A 45 -2.69 -8.57 11.19
N CYS A 46 -2.11 -8.89 10.04
CA CYS A 46 -2.83 -9.35 8.86
C CYS A 46 -2.58 -10.84 8.64
N ASP A 47 -3.57 -11.54 8.09
CA ASP A 47 -3.39 -12.93 7.62
C ASP A 47 -2.84 -12.97 6.18
N SER A 48 -3.07 -11.90 5.41
CA SER A 48 -2.72 -11.82 4.00
C SER A 48 -2.61 -10.37 3.53
N ILE A 49 -1.98 -10.18 2.37
CA ILE A 49 -1.88 -8.88 1.68
C ILE A 49 -2.23 -9.02 0.20
N LEU A 50 -2.62 -7.91 -0.44
CA LEU A 50 -2.86 -7.81 -1.88
C LEU A 50 -1.79 -6.92 -2.52
N ARG A 51 -1.04 -7.45 -3.49
CA ARG A 51 -0.15 -6.69 -4.37
C ARG A 51 -0.94 -6.24 -5.60
N ILE A 52 -1.27 -4.96 -5.64
CA ILE A 52 -1.83 -4.27 -6.82
C ILE A 52 -0.74 -4.19 -7.89
N ASP A 53 -1.04 -4.38 -9.19
CA ASP A 53 -0.04 -4.26 -10.26
C ASP A 53 0.53 -2.84 -10.43
N GLY A 54 1.78 -2.74 -10.88
CA GLY A 54 2.48 -1.47 -11.13
C GLY A 54 3.93 -1.47 -10.64
N GLU A 55 4.80 -0.64 -11.22
CA GLU A 55 6.20 -0.49 -10.82
C GLU A 55 6.28 0.24 -9.48
N SER A 56 6.86 -0.41 -8.46
CA SER A 56 7.06 0.20 -7.13
C SER A 56 8.01 -0.65 -6.30
N SER A 57 9.25 -0.16 -6.13
CA SER A 57 10.27 -0.82 -5.30
C SER A 57 9.83 -0.98 -3.84
N GLY A 58 9.10 -0.01 -3.29
CA GLY A 58 8.53 -0.08 -1.95
C GLY A 58 7.45 -1.17 -1.81
N ALA A 59 6.58 -1.33 -2.81
CA ALA A 59 5.58 -2.40 -2.82
C ALA A 59 6.24 -3.78 -2.92
N ASP A 60 7.29 -3.91 -3.73
CA ASP A 60 8.03 -5.16 -3.90
C ASP A 60 8.78 -5.55 -2.61
N ALA A 61 9.39 -4.57 -1.92
CA ALA A 61 10.01 -4.78 -0.62
C ALA A 61 8.98 -5.24 0.44
N ASN A 62 7.76 -4.67 0.45
CA ASN A 62 6.68 -5.11 1.32
C ASN A 62 6.27 -6.57 1.04
N VAL A 63 6.20 -6.97 -0.24
CA VAL A 63 5.91 -8.36 -0.63
C VAL A 63 6.99 -9.30 -0.11
N GLU A 64 8.27 -8.96 -0.22
CA GLU A 64 9.35 -9.78 0.34
C GLU A 64 9.27 -9.88 1.87
N ALA A 65 8.96 -8.79 2.57
CA ALA A 65 8.77 -8.78 4.01
C ALA A 65 7.59 -9.68 4.42
N ALA A 66 6.46 -9.58 3.72
CA ALA A 66 5.28 -10.43 3.94
C ALA A 66 5.57 -11.92 3.74
N ARG A 67 6.35 -12.28 2.71
CA ARG A 67 6.82 -13.67 2.49
C ARG A 67 7.61 -14.21 3.68
N LYS A 68 8.50 -13.39 4.24
CA LYS A 68 9.31 -13.77 5.42
C LYS A 68 8.45 -13.97 6.67
N LEU A 69 7.31 -13.28 6.76
CA LEU A 69 6.31 -13.45 7.82
C LEU A 69 5.37 -14.64 7.58
N GLY A 70 5.44 -15.31 6.42
CA GLY A 70 4.56 -16.43 6.07
C GLY A 70 3.15 -16.00 5.65
N LEU A 71 2.94 -14.71 5.35
CA LEU A 71 1.64 -14.19 4.92
C LEU A 71 1.29 -14.67 3.51
N ARG A 72 0.00 -14.88 3.26
CA ARG A 72 -0.48 -15.12 1.89
C ARG A 72 -0.50 -13.82 1.11
N ILE A 73 0.01 -13.87 -0.12
CA ILE A 73 0.05 -12.72 -1.02
C ILE A 73 -0.85 -13.00 -2.20
N TYR A 74 -1.85 -12.14 -2.38
CA TYR A 74 -2.72 -12.15 -3.54
C TYR A 74 -2.24 -11.12 -4.56
N HIS A 75 -2.42 -11.41 -5.84
CA HIS A 75 -2.15 -10.47 -6.94
C HIS A 75 -3.43 -10.07 -7.69
N ARG A 76 -4.53 -10.79 -7.45
CA ARG A 76 -5.83 -10.49 -8.01
C ARG A 76 -6.85 -10.44 -6.89
N VAL A 77 -7.79 -9.52 -6.99
CA VAL A 77 -8.90 -9.40 -6.04
C VAL A 77 -9.77 -10.66 -6.07
N ASP A 78 -9.95 -11.26 -7.24
CA ASP A 78 -10.75 -12.48 -7.42
C ASP A 78 -10.22 -13.70 -6.67
N ASP A 79 -8.92 -13.70 -6.31
CA ASP A 79 -8.29 -14.79 -5.57
C ASP A 79 -8.51 -14.68 -4.05
N ILE A 80 -9.01 -13.54 -3.58
CA ILE A 80 -9.29 -13.29 -2.16
C ILE A 80 -10.56 -14.07 -1.78
N PRO A 81 -10.52 -14.92 -0.74
CA PRO A 81 -11.69 -15.66 -0.30
C PRO A 81 -12.84 -14.72 0.04
N ALA A 82 -14.04 -15.02 -0.48
CA ALA A 82 -15.24 -14.32 -0.10
C ALA A 82 -15.46 -14.46 1.42
N ALA A 83 -15.90 -13.38 2.05
CA ALA A 83 -16.36 -13.46 3.42
C ALA A 83 -17.51 -14.49 3.50
N PRO A 84 -17.62 -15.25 4.61
CA PRO A 84 -18.80 -16.07 4.83
C PRO A 84 -20.05 -15.19 4.75
N ALA A 85 -21.14 -15.74 4.21
CA ALA A 85 -22.41 -15.02 4.19
C ALA A 85 -22.77 -14.63 5.64
N ASP A 86 -23.08 -13.35 5.85
CA ASP A 86 -23.56 -12.88 7.14
C ASP A 86 -24.98 -13.45 7.36
N GLU A 87 -25.07 -14.58 8.07
CA GLU A 87 -26.36 -15.16 8.48
C GLU A 87 -27.02 -14.35 9.62
N GLY A 88 -26.47 -13.18 9.97
CA GLY A 88 -26.80 -12.43 11.18
C GLY A 88 -27.25 -10.98 10.97
N SER A 89 -28.09 -10.69 9.97
CA SER A 89 -28.95 -9.49 10.04
C SER A 89 -30.10 -9.77 11.01
N VAL A 90 -29.89 -9.47 12.29
CA VAL A 90 -30.92 -9.45 13.34
C VAL A 90 -32.00 -8.44 12.93
N GLU A 91 -33.28 -8.89 12.95
CA GLU A 91 -34.48 -8.05 12.81
C GLU A 91 -34.53 -6.90 13.84
#